data_AF-A0A1T3WP54-F1
#
_entry.id   AF-A0A1T3WP54-F1
#
_cell.length_a   1.000
_cell.length_b   1.000
_cell.length_c   1.000
_cell.angle_alpha   90.00
_cell.angle_beta   90.00
_cell.angle_gamma   90.00
#
_symmetry.space_group_name_H-M   'P 1'
#
loop_
_entity.id
_entity.type
_entity.pdbx_description
1 polymer ?
#
loop_
_entity_poly.entity_id
_entity_poly.type
_entity_poly.pdbx_seq_one_letter_code
_entity_poly.pdbx_strand_id
1 'polypeptide(L)'
;MGLIDPEGAAQFATALLGDLTEEQLSTLRSFLTHHGSQLKVSEALGIHRNTVRKRLAAIESKLAGSLDDPQLRVNAWIALQTLPAT
;
A
#
# COMPACT_ATOMS: atom_id res chain seq x y z
N MET A 1 21.74 0.53 -18.24
CA MET A 1 20.53 1.36 -18.08
C MET A 1 19.69 0.79 -16.94
N GLY A 2 19.93 1.23 -15.70
CA GLY A 2 19.06 0.93 -14.56
C GLY A 2 18.31 2.20 -14.22
N LEU A 3 17.01 2.26 -14.48
CA LEU A 3 16.25 3.52 -14.49
C LEU A 3 15.67 3.90 -13.12
N ILE A 4 16.15 3.31 -12.03
CA ILE A 4 15.85 3.78 -10.68
C ILE A 4 17.13 3.67 -9.85
N ASP A 5 17.63 4.83 -9.42
CA ASP A 5 18.64 4.92 -8.36
C ASP A 5 18.08 4.25 -7.10
N PRO A 6 18.70 3.17 -6.58
CA PRO A 6 18.20 2.46 -5.39
C PRO A 6 18.00 3.38 -4.19
N GLU A 7 18.84 4.41 -4.05
CA GLU A 7 18.72 5.40 -2.99
C GLU A 7 17.47 6.26 -3.18
N GLY A 8 17.26 6.81 -4.38
CA GLY A 8 16.02 7.50 -4.74
C GLY A 8 14.76 6.65 -4.56
N ALA A 9 14.82 5.34 -4.84
CA ALA A 9 13.71 4.40 -4.64
C ALA A 9 13.34 4.22 -3.17
N ALA A 10 14.36 4.10 -2.30
CA ALA A 10 14.18 3.97 -0.86
C ALA A 10 13.66 5.28 -0.23
N GLN A 11 14.18 6.42 -0.67
CA GLN A 11 13.70 7.74 -0.24
C GLN A 11 12.24 7.95 -0.65
N PHE A 12 11.89 7.61 -1.89
CA PHE A 12 10.51 7.68 -2.38
C PHE A 12 9.56 6.81 -1.55
N ALA A 13 9.93 5.54 -1.29
CA ALA A 13 9.11 4.65 -0.50
C ALA A 13 8.97 5.10 0.95
N THR A 14 10.04 5.63 1.54
CA THR A 14 10.01 6.22 2.88
C THR A 14 9.10 7.45 2.91
N ALA A 15 9.18 8.32 1.91
CA ALA A 15 8.34 9.51 1.82
C ALA A 15 6.85 9.18 1.63
N LEU A 16 6.54 8.14 0.85
CA LEU A 16 5.15 7.76 0.58
C LEU A 16 4.54 6.87 1.67
N LEU A 17 5.29 5.89 2.18
CA LEU A 17 4.77 4.84 3.06
C LEU A 17 5.30 4.93 4.51
N GLY A 18 6.21 5.85 4.82
CA GLY A 18 6.89 5.91 6.12
C GLY A 18 5.97 6.09 7.33
N ASP A 19 4.81 6.71 7.13
CA ASP A 19 3.82 6.90 8.19
C ASP A 19 2.86 5.70 8.38
N LEU A 20 2.96 4.67 7.53
CA LEU A 20 2.12 3.47 7.61
C LEU A 20 2.70 2.47 8.62
N THR A 21 1.82 1.90 9.45
CA THR A 21 2.20 0.78 10.32
C THR A 21 2.37 -0.52 9.51
N GLU A 22 3.02 -1.53 10.08
CA GLU A 22 3.14 -2.86 9.44
C GLU A 22 1.77 -3.47 9.09
N GLU A 23 0.76 -3.27 9.94
CA GLU A 23 -0.63 -3.69 9.70
C GLU A 23 -1.23 -2.98 8.48
N GLN A 24 -0.94 -1.68 8.33
CA GLN A 24 -1.39 -0.89 7.18
C GLN A 24 -0.65 -1.29 5.90
N LEU A 25 0.66 -1.53 5.97
CA LEU A 25 1.47 -2.02 4.85
C LEU A 25 0.98 -3.40 4.38
N SER A 26 0.71 -4.33 5.30
CA SER A 26 0.13 -5.64 4.98
C SER A 26 -1.25 -5.52 4.33
N THR A 27 -2.10 -4.64 4.86
CA THR A 27 -3.42 -4.38 4.28
C THR A 27 -3.32 -3.80 2.87
N LEU A 28 -2.44 -2.81 2.66
CA LEU A 28 -2.20 -2.18 1.36
C LEU A 28 -1.62 -3.20 0.34
N ARG A 29 -0.66 -4.03 0.76
CA ARG A 29 -0.08 -5.09 -0.08
C ARG A 29 -1.15 -6.08 -0.52
N SER A 30 -2.00 -6.54 0.40
CA SER A 30 -3.12 -7.43 0.07
C SER A 30 -4.11 -6.75 -0.88
N PHE A 31 -4.46 -5.49 -0.64
CA PHE A 31 -5.38 -4.72 -1.49
C PHE A 31 -4.88 -4.59 -2.92
N LEU A 32 -3.61 -4.24 -3.12
CA LEU A 32 -3.02 -4.11 -4.45
C LEU A 32 -2.87 -5.47 -5.14
N THR A 33 -2.48 -6.51 -4.40
CA THR A 33 -2.40 -7.89 -4.91
C THR A 33 -3.76 -8.40 -5.40
N HIS A 34 -4.84 -7.99 -4.75
CA HIS A 34 -6.21 -8.36 -5.12
C HIS A 34 -6.92 -7.30 -5.97
N HIS A 35 -6.17 -6.45 -6.68
CA HIS A 35 -6.67 -5.46 -7.64
C HIS A 35 -7.77 -4.55 -7.06
N GLY A 36 -7.67 -4.20 -5.78
CA GLY A 36 -8.60 -3.34 -5.07
C GLY A 36 -9.84 -4.02 -4.49
N SER A 37 -9.94 -5.34 -4.54
CA SER A 37 -11.09 -6.07 -3.98
C SER A 37 -11.03 -6.14 -2.45
N GLN A 38 -11.83 -5.32 -1.76
CA GLN A 38 -11.93 -5.34 -0.29
C GLN A 38 -12.41 -6.70 0.26
N LEU A 39 -13.25 -7.42 -0.51
CA LEU A 39 -13.71 -8.76 -0.13
C LEU A 39 -12.55 -9.76 -0.12
N LYS A 40 -11.74 -9.79 -1.18
CA LYS A 40 -10.57 -10.67 -1.25
C LYS A 40 -9.53 -10.33 -0.19
N VAL A 41 -9.38 -9.04 0.16
CA VAL A 41 -8.53 -8.61 1.29
C VAL A 41 -9.08 -9.13 2.62
N SER A 42 -10.39 -9.04 2.82
CA SER A 42 -11.08 -9.55 4.02
C SER A 42 -10.83 -11.05 4.19
N GLU A 43 -10.96 -11.81 3.11
CA GLU A 43 -10.69 -13.26 3.07
C GLU A 43 -9.20 -13.56 3.31
N ALA A 44 -8.30 -12.87 2.59
CA ALA A 44 -6.85 -13.10 2.66
C ALA A 44 -6.26 -12.77 4.05
N LEU A 45 -6.77 -11.74 4.71
CA LEU A 45 -6.30 -11.32 6.03
C LEU A 45 -7.10 -11.95 7.19
N GLY A 46 -8.18 -12.70 6.90
CA GLY A 46 -9.03 -13.29 7.93
C GLY A 46 -9.75 -12.27 8.82
N ILE A 47 -9.97 -11.05 8.32
CA ILE A 47 -10.61 -9.95 9.07
C ILE A 47 -11.93 -9.55 8.43
N HIS A 48 -12.83 -8.99 9.22
CA HIS A 48 -14.13 -8.55 8.73
C HIS A 48 -14.04 -7.40 7.72
N ARG A 49 -14.94 -7.38 6.70
CA ARG A 49 -15.00 -6.34 5.65
C ARG A 49 -15.04 -4.90 6.17
N ASN A 50 -15.72 -4.66 7.30
CA ASN A 50 -15.77 -3.32 7.91
C ASN A 50 -14.41 -2.88 8.46
N THR A 51 -13.60 -3.83 8.94
CA THR A 51 -12.23 -3.58 9.39
C THR A 51 -11.34 -3.24 8.20
N VAL A 52 -11.44 -4.00 7.10
CA VAL A 52 -10.73 -3.68 5.84
C VAL A 52 -11.05 -2.26 5.39
N ARG A 53 -12.33 -1.91 5.27
CA ARG A 53 -12.76 -0.58 4.83
C ARG A 53 -12.21 0.54 5.74
N LYS A 54 -12.23 0.36 7.06
CA LYS A 54 -11.66 1.33 8.01
C LYS A 54 -10.15 1.47 7.84
N ARG A 55 -9.43 0.35 7.68
CA ARG A 55 -7.97 0.37 7.46
C ARG A 55 -7.61 1.06 6.15
N LEU A 56 -8.33 0.78 5.06
CA LEU A 56 -8.11 1.43 3.77
C LEU A 56 -8.35 2.93 3.84
N ALA A 57 -9.45 3.37 4.47
CA ALA A 57 -9.71 4.80 4.67
C ALA A 57 -8.61 5.48 5.52
N ALA A 58 -8.09 4.78 6.54
CA ALA A 58 -6.98 5.29 7.34
C ALA A 58 -5.65 5.35 6.54
N ILE A 59 -5.43 4.43 5.61
CA ILE A 59 -4.29 4.45 4.68
C ILE A 59 -4.42 5.63 3.72
N GLU A 60 -5.56 5.78 3.05
CA GLU A 60 -5.84 6.88 2.13
C GLU A 60 -5.65 8.26 2.79
N SER A 61 -6.08 8.40 4.04
CA SER A 61 -5.85 9.62 4.83
C SER A 61 -4.36 9.94 5.01
N LYS A 62 -3.53 8.92 5.32
CA LYS A 62 -2.08 9.09 5.49
C LYS A 62 -1.34 9.31 4.16
N LEU A 63 -1.82 8.71 3.09
CA LEU A 63 -1.29 8.91 1.74
C LEU A 63 -1.75 10.22 1.10
N ALA A 64 -2.64 10.97 1.78
CA ALA A 64 -3.28 12.18 1.27
C ALA A 64 -3.91 12.00 -0.13
N GLY A 65 -4.52 10.84 -0.37
CA GLY A 65 -5.10 10.52 -1.68
C GLY A 65 -5.93 9.23 -1.67
N SER A 66 -6.65 8.98 -2.77
CA SER A 66 -7.52 7.81 -2.88
C SER A 66 -6.81 6.65 -3.56
N LEU A 67 -6.96 5.45 -3.01
CA LEU A 67 -6.53 4.20 -3.63
C LEU A 67 -7.37 3.85 -4.87
N ASP A 68 -8.41 4.61 -5.20
CA ASP A 68 -9.07 4.52 -6.49
C ASP A 68 -8.28 5.23 -7.61
N ASP A 69 -7.41 6.18 -7.28
CA ASP A 69 -6.52 6.84 -8.24
C ASP A 69 -5.49 5.85 -8.80
N PRO A 70 -5.46 5.62 -10.13
CA PRO A 70 -4.48 4.74 -10.75
C PRO A 70 -3.03 5.18 -10.49
N GLN A 71 -2.76 6.49 -10.45
CA GLN A 71 -1.41 6.99 -10.22
C GLN A 71 -0.93 6.66 -8.80
N LEU A 72 -1.78 6.92 -7.79
CA LEU A 72 -1.45 6.56 -6.41
C LEU A 72 -1.28 5.05 -6.23
N ARG A 73 -2.11 4.22 -6.88
CA ARG A 73 -1.95 2.76 -6.85
C ARG A 73 -0.62 2.29 -7.41
N VAL A 74 -0.20 2.82 -8.56
CA VAL A 74 1.10 2.48 -9.16
C VAL A 74 2.24 2.92 -8.26
N ASN A 75 2.19 4.14 -7.73
CA ASN A 75 3.18 4.69 -6.81
C ASN A 75 3.32 3.85 -5.54
N ALA A 76 2.19 3.50 -4.92
CA ALA A 76 2.15 2.65 -3.72
C ALA A 76 2.68 1.23 -3.99
N TRP A 77 2.35 0.66 -5.15
CA TRP A 77 2.88 -0.63 -5.56
C TRP A 77 4.40 -0.59 -5.70
N ILE A 78 4.94 0.39 -6.44
CA ILE A 78 6.39 0.54 -6.61
C ILE A 78 7.08 0.71 -5.25
N ALA A 79 6.55 1.57 -4.38
CA ALA A 79 7.11 1.79 -3.05
C ALA A 79 7.09 0.52 -2.18
N LEU A 80 6.05 -0.32 -2.26
CA LEU A 80 6.01 -1.59 -1.52
C LEU A 80 7.04 -2.63 -2.00
N GLN A 81 7.48 -2.54 -3.25
CA GLN A 81 8.47 -3.44 -3.85
C GLN A 81 9.91 -3.02 -3.53
N THR A 82 10.12 -1.78 -3.09
CA THR A 82 11.43 -1.30 -2.63
C THR A 82 11.62 -1.45 -1.12
N LEU A 83 10.54 -1.64 -0.36
CA LEU A 83 10.63 -2.08 1.03
C LEU A 83 11.17 -3.51 1.08
N PRO A 84 12.14 -3.81 1.97
CA PRO A 84 12.58 -5.17 2.19
C PRO A 84 11.38 -6.02 2.61
N ALA A 85 11.26 -7.22 2.04
CA ALA A 85 10.32 -8.21 2.54
C ALA A 85 10.83 -8.67 3.91
N THR A 86 10.27 -8.11 4.98
CA THR A 86 10.41 -8.66 6.33
C THR A 86 9.77 -10.03 6.42
#